data_AF-A0A3C0PG41-F1
#
_entry.id   AF-A0A3C0PG41-F1
#
_cell.length_a   1.000
_cell.length_b   1.000
_cell.length_c   1.000
_cell.angle_alpha   90.00
_cell.angle_beta   90.00
_cell.angle_gamma   90.00
#
_symmetry.space_group_name_H-M   'P 1'
#
loop_
_entity.id
_entity.type
_entity.pdbx_description
1 polymer ?
#
loop_
_entity_poly.entity_id
_entity_poly.type
_entity_poly.pdbx_seq_one_letter_code
_entity_poly.pdbx_strand_id
1 'polypeptide(L)'
;LPFPQKANTVQDALKLDINQEMGDGFSPVRFIPFVIMHEFEGLLFSNCEKFAEGIFRPELAPQFKEIRDTFNTPEEINDSPITAPSKRVESLVQGYEKPLLGTLAVLNIGLEDICSECPNFCAWLKQLEAARKTIE
;
A
#
# COMPACT_ATOMS: atom_id res chain seq x y z
N LEU A 1 5.44 -9.18 -16.47
CA LEU A 1 6.19 -9.48 -15.23
C LEU A 1 5.22 -10.03 -14.19
N PRO A 2 5.57 -11.11 -13.46
CA PRO A 2 4.86 -11.55 -12.26
C PRO A 2 4.64 -10.38 -11.29
N PHE A 3 3.52 -10.37 -10.55
CA PHE A 3 3.19 -9.26 -9.65
C PHE A 3 4.32 -8.90 -8.66
N PRO A 4 4.97 -9.86 -7.98
CA PRO A 4 6.05 -9.56 -7.02
C PRO A 4 7.26 -8.83 -7.61
N GLN A 5 7.42 -8.82 -8.94
CA GLN A 5 8.53 -8.16 -9.62
C GLN A 5 8.19 -6.75 -10.11
N LYS A 6 6.89 -6.39 -10.19
CA LYS A 6 6.45 -5.12 -10.80
C LYS A 6 6.98 -3.90 -10.05
N ALA A 7 6.75 -3.83 -8.73
CA ALA A 7 7.18 -2.70 -7.91
C ALA A 7 8.70 -2.52 -7.96
N ASN A 8 9.46 -3.60 -7.76
CA ASN A 8 10.93 -3.56 -7.81
C ASN A 8 11.45 -3.09 -9.17
N THR A 9 10.84 -3.54 -10.28
CA THR A 9 11.23 -3.08 -11.62
C THR A 9 11.10 -1.56 -11.77
N VAL A 10 9.99 -0.98 -11.30
CA VAL A 10 9.78 0.48 -11.36
C VAL A 10 10.71 1.20 -10.38
N GLN A 11 10.85 0.69 -9.16
CA GLN A 11 11.71 1.28 -8.13
C GLN A 11 13.19 1.29 -8.55
N ASP A 12 13.68 0.23 -9.18
CA ASP A 12 15.07 0.14 -9.66
C ASP A 12 15.32 1.11 -10.82
N ALA A 13 14.36 1.23 -11.74
CA ALA A 13 14.41 2.25 -12.79
C ALA A 13 14.43 3.67 -12.19
N LEU A 14 13.56 3.97 -11.23
CA LEU A 14 13.54 5.25 -10.53
C LEU A 14 14.87 5.56 -9.83
N LYS A 15 15.47 4.57 -9.16
CA LYS A 15 16.80 4.74 -8.52
C LYS A 15 17.86 5.10 -9.54
N LEU A 16 17.88 4.40 -10.68
CA LEU A 16 18.86 4.63 -11.73
C LEU A 16 18.71 6.04 -12.32
N ASP A 17 17.49 6.41 -12.70
CA ASP A 17 17.18 7.70 -13.33
C ASP A 17 17.52 8.86 -12.39
N ILE A 18 17.10 8.80 -11.11
CA ILE A 18 17.40 9.84 -10.13
C ILE A 18 18.91 9.95 -9.86
N ASN A 19 19.62 8.82 -9.78
CA ASN A 19 21.07 8.86 -9.56
C ASN A 19 21.81 9.49 -10.76
N GLN A 20 21.35 9.23 -11.99
CA GLN A 20 21.92 9.84 -13.18
C GLN A 20 21.65 11.35 -13.26
N GLU A 21 20.41 11.77 -13.02
CA GLU A 21 20.01 13.18 -13.10
C GLU A 21 20.64 14.05 -12.00
N MET A 22 20.86 13.50 -10.80
CA MET A 22 21.38 14.26 -9.67
C MET A 22 22.93 14.36 -9.65
N GLY A 23 23.63 13.54 -10.42
CA GLY A 23 25.10 13.59 -10.61
C GLY A 23 25.95 13.21 -9.39
N ASP A 24 27.26 13.43 -9.48
CA ASP A 24 28.28 12.90 -8.55
C ASP A 24 28.16 13.37 -7.08
N GLY A 25 27.44 14.47 -6.84
CA GLY A 25 27.20 14.99 -5.49
C GLY A 25 26.04 14.29 -4.76
N PHE A 26 25.26 13.47 -5.48
CA PHE A 26 24.13 12.77 -4.91
C PHE A 26 24.56 11.52 -4.15
N SER A 27 23.89 11.25 -3.04
CA SER A 27 24.11 10.05 -2.24
C SER A 27 22.94 9.10 -2.47
N PRO A 28 23.11 7.99 -3.22
CA PRO A 28 22.02 7.08 -3.57
C PRO A 28 21.28 6.52 -2.36
N VAL A 29 21.97 6.38 -1.23
CA VAL A 29 21.39 5.89 0.03
C VAL A 29 20.33 6.81 0.62
N ARG A 30 20.25 8.07 0.17
CA ARG A 30 19.23 9.04 0.60
C ARG A 30 17.92 8.92 -0.19
N PHE A 31 17.86 8.07 -1.22
CA PHE A 31 16.66 7.85 -2.00
C PHE A 31 16.26 6.37 -1.97
N ILE A 32 15.20 6.10 -1.22
CA ILE A 32 14.64 4.77 -1.01
C ILE A 32 13.22 4.78 -1.59
N PRO A 33 13.07 4.59 -2.91
CA PRO A 33 11.76 4.65 -3.55
C PRO A 33 10.88 3.48 -3.14
N PHE A 34 9.59 3.79 -3.06
CA PHE A 34 8.52 2.84 -2.88
C PHE A 34 7.36 3.20 -3.81
N VAL A 35 6.78 2.18 -4.43
CA VAL A 35 5.65 2.34 -5.34
C VAL A 35 4.49 1.49 -4.85
N ILE A 36 3.37 2.13 -4.54
CA ILE A 36 2.08 1.47 -4.44
C ILE A 36 1.61 1.24 -5.88
N MET A 37 1.61 -0.02 -6.33
CA MET A 37 1.36 -0.36 -7.74
C MET A 37 -0.06 -0.01 -8.23
N HIS A 38 -1.01 0.12 -7.30
CA HIS A 38 -2.42 0.34 -7.58
C HIS A 38 -2.90 1.59 -6.84
N GLU A 39 -3.74 1.44 -5.83
CA GLU A 39 -4.26 2.55 -5.04
C GLU A 39 -3.97 2.35 -3.56
N PHE A 40 -4.01 3.44 -2.80
CA PHE A 40 -3.88 3.45 -1.34
C PHE A 40 -4.86 2.48 -0.67
N GLU A 41 -6.10 2.41 -1.18
CA GLU A 41 -7.16 1.55 -0.66
C GLU A 41 -6.79 0.06 -0.67
N GLY A 42 -5.84 -0.36 -1.51
CA GLY A 42 -5.30 -1.72 -1.47
C GLY A 42 -4.71 -2.06 -0.10
N LEU A 43 -4.02 -1.11 0.55
CA LEU A 43 -3.45 -1.31 1.89
C LEU A 43 -4.52 -1.50 2.97
N LEU A 44 -5.73 -0.94 2.78
CA LEU A 44 -6.80 -1.05 3.77
C LEU A 44 -7.31 -2.48 3.94
N PHE A 45 -7.09 -3.35 2.94
CA PHE A 45 -7.44 -4.76 3.02
C PHE A 45 -6.46 -5.59 3.88
N SER A 46 -5.43 -4.99 4.48
CA SER A 46 -4.53 -5.68 5.42
C SER A 46 -5.23 -6.12 6.71
N ASN A 47 -6.34 -5.47 7.09
CA ASN A 47 -7.21 -5.96 8.15
C ASN A 47 -8.66 -5.60 7.83
N CYS A 48 -9.44 -6.54 7.30
CA CYS A 48 -10.80 -6.31 6.84
C CYS A 48 -11.78 -5.98 8.00
N GLU A 49 -11.54 -6.52 9.20
CA GLU A 49 -12.35 -6.23 10.38
C GLU A 49 -12.12 -4.80 10.84
N LYS A 50 -10.86 -4.42 11.07
CA LYS A 50 -10.51 -3.05 11.46
C LYS A 50 -10.80 -2.03 10.37
N PHE A 51 -10.73 -2.41 9.10
CA PHE A 51 -11.17 -1.56 8.00
C PHE A 51 -12.67 -1.25 8.13
N ALA A 52 -13.50 -2.29 8.22
CA ALA A 52 -14.96 -2.17 8.35
C ALA A 52 -15.36 -1.35 9.60
N GLU A 53 -14.72 -1.61 10.74
CA GLU A 53 -14.90 -0.83 11.97
C GLU A 53 -14.50 0.63 11.81
N GLY A 54 -13.34 0.90 11.19
CA GLY A 54 -12.81 2.24 11.00
C GLY A 54 -13.69 3.15 10.13
N ILE A 55 -14.52 2.56 9.26
CA ILE A 55 -15.50 3.28 8.44
C ILE A 55 -16.93 3.22 8.99
N PHE A 56 -17.11 2.75 10.24
CA PHE A 56 -18.40 2.61 10.91
C PHE A 56 -19.39 1.69 10.18
N ARG A 57 -18.87 0.60 9.60
CA ARG A 57 -19.63 -0.42 8.87
C ARG A 57 -19.10 -1.83 9.19
N PRO A 58 -19.04 -2.24 10.47
CA PRO A 58 -18.47 -3.55 10.86
C PRO A 58 -19.16 -4.74 10.16
N GLU A 59 -20.42 -4.59 9.75
CA GLU A 59 -21.17 -5.59 8.99
C GLU A 59 -20.59 -5.89 7.60
N LEU A 60 -19.68 -5.06 7.07
CA LEU A 60 -19.04 -5.25 5.77
C LEU A 60 -17.72 -6.04 5.83
N ALA A 61 -17.23 -6.37 7.03
CA ALA A 61 -15.97 -7.12 7.18
C ALA A 61 -15.95 -8.44 6.38
N PRO A 62 -17.04 -9.25 6.33
CA PRO A 62 -17.06 -10.47 5.51
C PRO A 62 -16.88 -10.17 4.01
N GLN A 63 -17.55 -9.16 3.47
CA GLN A 63 -17.46 -8.79 2.06
C GLN A 63 -16.08 -8.25 1.69
N PHE A 64 -15.44 -7.46 2.57
CA PHE A 64 -14.06 -7.06 2.36
C PHE A 64 -13.10 -8.24 2.38
N LYS A 65 -13.34 -9.20 3.29
CA LYS A 65 -12.55 -10.42 3.36
C LYS A 65 -12.68 -11.28 2.10
N GLU A 66 -13.89 -11.43 1.57
CA GLU A 66 -14.11 -12.14 0.29
C GLU A 66 -13.29 -11.53 -0.84
N ILE A 67 -13.20 -10.19 -0.91
CA ILE A 67 -12.33 -9.51 -1.88
C ILE A 67 -10.86 -9.83 -1.59
N ARG A 68 -10.40 -9.62 -0.35
CA ARG A 68 -9.00 -9.80 0.07
C ARG A 68 -8.49 -11.21 -0.23
N ASP A 69 -9.34 -12.23 -0.02
CA ASP A 69 -9.01 -13.64 -0.17
C ASP A 69 -8.85 -14.07 -1.65
N THR A 70 -9.25 -13.23 -2.62
CA THR A 70 -8.99 -13.49 -4.05
C THR A 70 -7.57 -13.12 -4.50
N PHE A 71 -6.75 -12.57 -3.60
CA PHE A 71 -5.39 -12.11 -3.88
C PHE A 71 -4.39 -12.66 -2.85
N ASN A 72 -3.13 -12.83 -3.23
CA ASN A 72 -2.12 -13.32 -2.30
C ASN A 72 -1.80 -12.28 -1.21
N THR A 73 -1.69 -11.01 -1.59
CA THR A 73 -1.43 -9.88 -0.69
C THR A 73 -2.38 -8.71 -1.00
N PRO A 74 -2.63 -7.78 -0.04
CA PRO A 74 -3.42 -6.58 -0.32
C PRO A 74 -2.79 -5.72 -1.42
N GLU A 75 -1.46 -5.79 -1.55
CA GLU A 75 -0.68 -5.10 -2.58
C GLU A 75 -1.07 -5.57 -4.00
N GLU A 76 -1.52 -6.82 -4.17
CA GLU A 76 -1.93 -7.34 -5.48
C GLU A 76 -3.37 -6.96 -5.89
N ILE A 77 -4.15 -6.33 -5.00
CA ILE A 77 -5.53 -5.94 -5.31
C ILE A 77 -5.49 -4.93 -6.45
N ASN A 78 -5.87 -5.40 -7.63
CA ASN A 78 -5.43 -4.81 -8.87
C ASN A 78 -6.32 -3.69 -9.39
N ASP A 79 -5.69 -2.82 -10.18
CA ASP A 79 -6.33 -1.72 -10.87
C ASP A 79 -6.89 -2.15 -12.24
N SER A 80 -8.20 -2.04 -12.38
CA SER A 80 -8.85 -1.79 -13.67
C SER A 80 -9.91 -0.71 -13.47
N PRO A 81 -10.36 -0.02 -14.53
CA PRO A 81 -11.34 1.07 -14.41
C PRO A 81 -12.61 0.70 -13.63
N ILE A 82 -12.94 -0.59 -13.57
CA ILE A 82 -14.11 -1.13 -12.87
C ILE A 82 -13.77 -1.99 -11.63
N THR A 83 -12.51 -2.40 -11.44
CA THR A 83 -12.10 -3.31 -10.35
C THR A 83 -10.97 -2.79 -9.48
N ALA A 84 -10.58 -1.51 -9.63
CA ALA A 84 -9.60 -0.87 -8.77
C ALA A 84 -9.97 -1.01 -7.28
N PRO A 85 -9.00 -1.01 -6.36
CA PRO A 85 -9.26 -1.13 -4.92
C PRO A 85 -10.40 -0.22 -4.44
N SER A 86 -10.38 1.07 -4.83
CA SER A 86 -11.44 2.00 -4.47
C SER A 86 -12.79 1.67 -5.10
N LYS A 87 -12.85 1.13 -6.32
CA LYS A 87 -14.11 0.71 -6.96
C LYS A 87 -14.72 -0.49 -6.25
N ARG A 88 -13.89 -1.38 -5.71
CA ARG A 88 -14.36 -2.48 -4.86
C ARG A 88 -14.96 -1.96 -3.56
N VAL A 89 -14.32 -0.97 -2.94
CA VAL A 89 -14.86 -0.32 -1.72
C VAL A 89 -16.15 0.44 -2.04
N GLU A 90 -16.20 1.25 -3.09
CA GLU A 90 -17.40 1.99 -3.53
C GLU A 90 -18.58 1.07 -3.84
N SER A 91 -18.32 -0.16 -4.33
CA SER A 91 -19.37 -1.14 -4.60
C SER A 91 -20.07 -1.67 -3.33
N LEU A 92 -19.38 -1.63 -2.19
CA LEU A 92 -19.90 -2.07 -0.89
C LEU A 92 -20.37 -0.88 -0.03
N VAL A 93 -19.71 0.27 -0.16
CA VAL A 93 -19.93 1.46 0.64
C VAL A 93 -20.44 2.58 -0.25
N GLN A 94 -21.76 2.72 -0.33
CA GLN A 94 -22.38 3.82 -1.08
C GLN A 94 -21.94 5.16 -0.48
N GLY A 95 -21.37 6.03 -1.32
CA GLY A 95 -20.86 7.33 -0.89
C GLY A 95 -19.51 7.27 -0.19
N TYR A 96 -18.68 6.25 -0.48
CA TYR A 96 -17.31 6.17 0.03
C TYR A 96 -16.51 7.45 -0.27
N GLU A 97 -16.16 8.21 0.77
CA GLU A 97 -15.34 9.40 0.66
C GLU A 97 -13.87 9.04 0.91
N LYS A 98 -13.10 8.89 -0.18
CA LYS A 98 -11.72 8.38 -0.13
C LYS A 98 -10.84 9.06 0.93
N PRO A 99 -10.74 10.40 1.01
CA PRO A 99 -9.82 11.03 1.96
C PRO A 99 -10.23 10.78 3.42
N LEU A 100 -11.49 11.01 3.76
CA LEU A 100 -11.98 10.86 5.13
C LEU A 100 -12.01 9.39 5.57
N LEU A 101 -12.72 8.54 4.84
CA LEU A 101 -12.94 7.15 5.25
C LEU A 101 -11.67 6.31 5.09
N GLY A 102 -10.85 6.58 4.08
CA GLY A 102 -9.54 5.94 3.93
C GLY A 102 -8.60 6.28 5.10
N THR A 103 -8.62 7.53 5.57
CA THR A 103 -7.81 7.95 6.72
C THR A 103 -8.30 7.32 8.03
N LEU A 104 -9.61 7.29 8.27
CA LEU A 104 -10.16 6.63 9.47
C LEU A 104 -9.87 5.12 9.48
N ALA A 105 -10.02 4.47 8.32
CA ALA A 105 -9.69 3.06 8.15
C ALA A 105 -8.22 2.77 8.48
N VAL A 106 -7.28 3.48 7.86
CA VAL A 106 -5.83 3.20 8.06
C VAL A 106 -5.38 3.48 9.49
N LEU A 107 -5.96 4.50 10.15
CA LEU A 107 -5.70 4.79 11.55
C LEU A 107 -6.20 3.67 12.47
N ASN A 108 -7.36 3.08 12.16
CA ASN A 108 -7.89 1.96 12.95
C ASN A 108 -7.09 0.67 12.71
N ILE A 109 -6.71 0.38 11.46
CA ILE A 109 -5.90 -0.79 11.09
C ILE A 109 -4.52 -0.74 11.77
N GLY A 110 -3.81 0.38 11.60
CA GLY A 110 -2.48 0.57 12.15
C GLY A 110 -1.34 -0.06 11.33
N LEU A 111 -0.13 0.36 11.65
CA LEU A 111 1.07 0.02 10.86
C LEU A 111 1.48 -1.45 10.99
N GLU A 112 1.21 -2.07 12.13
CA GLU A 112 1.54 -3.47 12.42
C GLU A 112 0.82 -4.42 11.45
N ASP A 113 -0.51 -4.29 11.34
CA ASP A 113 -1.33 -5.10 10.45
C ASP A 113 -0.99 -4.86 8.97
N ILE A 114 -0.71 -3.61 8.59
CA ILE A 114 -0.26 -3.30 7.23
C ILE A 114 1.07 -4.01 6.96
N CYS A 115 2.02 -3.96 7.90
CA CYS A 115 3.32 -4.60 7.73
C CYS A 115 3.27 -6.14 7.73
N SER A 116 2.32 -6.75 8.43
CA SER A 116 2.16 -8.21 8.42
C SER A 116 1.65 -8.73 7.08
N GLU A 117 0.80 -7.96 6.39
CA GLU A 117 0.15 -8.38 5.16
C GLU A 117 0.75 -7.79 3.87
N CYS A 118 1.45 -6.65 3.96
CA CYS A 118 2.01 -5.93 2.81
C CYS A 118 3.55 -6.02 2.83
N PRO A 119 4.15 -7.06 2.24
CA PRO A 119 5.59 -7.32 2.35
C PRO A 119 6.46 -6.23 1.69
N ASN A 120 6.03 -5.65 0.56
CA ASN A 120 6.82 -4.60 -0.09
C ASN A 120 6.81 -3.32 0.73
N PHE A 121 5.63 -2.91 1.23
CA PHE A 121 5.52 -1.77 2.14
C PHE A 121 6.35 -1.98 3.41
N CYS A 122 6.26 -3.15 4.04
CA CYS A 122 7.03 -3.47 5.25
C CYS A 122 8.54 -3.43 4.99
N ALA A 123 8.99 -3.98 3.86
CA ALA A 123 10.41 -3.98 3.49
C ALA A 123 10.93 -2.55 3.28
N TRP A 124 10.14 -1.68 2.63
CA TRP A 124 10.48 -0.27 2.46
C TRP A 124 10.56 0.48 3.79
N LEU A 125 9.56 0.32 4.66
CA LEU A 125 9.53 0.96 5.97
C LEU A 125 10.77 0.58 6.80
N LYS A 126 11.13 -0.72 6.82
CA LYS A 126 12.33 -1.20 7.51
C LYS A 126 13.62 -0.58 6.96
N GLN A 127 13.70 -0.32 5.65
CA GLN A 127 14.84 0.37 5.06
C GLN A 127 14.93 1.82 5.52
N LEU A 128 13.80 2.53 5.61
CA LEU A 128 13.75 3.90 6.15
C LEU A 128 14.18 3.94 7.62
N GLU A 129 13.68 3.03 8.45
CA GLU A 129 14.03 2.94 9.87
C GLU A 129 15.52 2.61 10.07
N ALA A 130 16.09 1.75 9.24
CA ALA A 130 17.51 1.41 9.26
C ALA A 130 18.38 2.60 8.82
N ALA A 131 17.96 3.34 7.78
CA ALA A 131 18.68 4.50 7.29
C ALA A 131 18.78 5.62 8.34
N ARG A 132 17.79 5.73 9.24
CA ARG A 132 17.82 6.66 10.37
C ARG A 132 19.00 6.39 11.31
N LYS A 133 19.35 5.12 11.55
CA LYS A 133 20.42 4.73 12.49
C LYS A 133 21.83 5.00 11.97
N THR A 134 21.97 5.32 10.69
CA THR A 134 23.29 5.58 10.05
C THR A 134 23.61 7.08 10.00
N ILE A 135 22.69 7.95 10.41
CA ILE A 135 22.84 9.42 10.38
C ILE A 135 23.12 10.00 11.79
N GLU A 136 23.05 9.18 12.84
CA GLU A 136 23.53 9.48 14.20
C GLU A 136 24.96 8.94 14.40
#